data_AF-A0A448MQ74-F1
#
_entry.id   AF-A0A448MQ74-F1
#
_cell.length_a   1.000
_cell.length_b   1.000
_cell.length_c   1.000
_cell.angle_alpha   90.00
_cell.angle_beta   90.00
_cell.angle_gamma   90.00
#
_symmetry.space_group_name_H-M   'P 1'
#
loop_
_entity.id
_entity.type
_entity.pdbx_description
1 polymer ?
#
loop_
_entity_poly.entity_id
_entity_poly.type
_entity_poly.pdbx_seq_one_letter_code
_entity_poly.pdbx_strand_id
1 'polypeptide(L)'
;MLFRLPHYGGLGVWWINWIFVGVIGMAKKSYDWGAIKVQFINSSLSTREFAEQNDIPFGTLKRKVSKELWLEERSNIAPMVIQRSVEKIIDNRVDELTKFEKENLKAISKAQNKVIGMLEMCEKPNEIKALSSALVDFQKVYRLALGASTENQATQEVTDFNSWLEKIENGQIGGD
;
A
#
# COMPACT_ATOMS: atom_id res chain seq x y z
N MET A 1 32.39 104.77 -11.24
CA MET A 1 30.91 104.81 -11.29
C MET A 1 30.36 103.73 -10.37
N LEU A 2 29.32 104.02 -9.58
CA LEU A 2 28.61 103.01 -8.78
C LEU A 2 27.64 102.22 -9.66
N PHE A 3 27.36 100.95 -9.30
CA PHE A 3 25.97 100.52 -9.08
C PHE A 3 25.87 99.29 -8.15
N ARG A 4 24.81 99.28 -7.33
CA ARG A 4 24.30 98.23 -6.41
C ARG A 4 23.14 97.49 -7.10
N LEU A 5 22.63 96.31 -6.72
CA LEU A 5 22.78 95.28 -5.65
C LEU A 5 22.28 93.93 -6.32
N PRO A 6 21.85 92.82 -5.67
CA PRO A 6 21.73 92.49 -4.24
C PRO A 6 22.39 91.16 -3.76
N HIS A 7 22.49 91.04 -2.44
CA HIS A 7 22.78 89.80 -1.70
C HIS A 7 21.56 88.85 -1.64
N TYR A 8 21.84 87.54 -1.49
CA TYR A 8 21.24 86.53 -0.57
C TYR A 8 21.78 85.15 -1.04
N GLY A 9 22.34 84.23 -0.26
CA GLY A 9 22.76 84.20 1.15
C GLY A 9 23.14 82.74 1.54
N GLY A 10 23.89 82.55 2.64
CA GLY A 10 23.91 81.27 3.37
C GLY A 10 25.02 80.24 3.08
N LEU A 11 25.66 79.83 4.19
CA LEU A 11 26.22 78.50 4.50
C LEU A 11 27.55 78.08 3.81
N GLY A 12 28.59 77.93 4.64
CA GLY A 12 29.91 77.48 4.25
C GLY A 12 30.01 75.96 4.06
N VAL A 13 30.81 75.55 3.08
CA VAL A 13 31.06 74.14 2.74
C VAL A 13 32.03 73.52 3.73
N TRP A 14 31.50 72.82 4.74
CA TRP A 14 32.28 71.88 5.55
C TRP A 14 32.46 70.57 4.79
N TRP A 15 33.71 70.23 4.46
CA TRP A 15 34.06 68.95 3.86
C TRP A 15 34.05 67.84 4.92
N ILE A 16 32.98 67.06 4.99
CA ILE A 16 32.92 65.84 5.80
C ILE A 16 33.34 64.65 4.93
N ASN A 17 34.46 64.03 5.29
CA ASN A 17 35.03 62.90 4.57
C ASN A 17 34.27 61.60 4.93
N TRP A 18 33.39 61.14 4.04
CA TRP A 18 32.63 59.89 4.25
C TRP A 18 33.50 58.66 3.93
N ILE A 19 34.11 58.08 4.95
CA ILE A 19 34.71 56.75 4.85
C ILE A 19 33.58 55.72 4.77
N PHE A 20 33.29 55.27 3.55
CA PHE A 20 32.42 54.12 3.31
C PHE A 20 33.11 52.84 3.83
N VAL A 21 32.86 52.48 5.08
CA VAL A 21 33.17 51.14 5.58
C VAL A 21 32.22 50.18 4.87
N GLY A 22 32.75 49.47 3.87
CA GLY A 22 31.97 48.51 3.09
C GLY A 22 31.37 47.44 3.99
N VAL A 23 30.04 47.36 4.01
CA VAL A 23 29.33 46.22 4.62
C VAL A 23 29.74 44.98 3.85
N ILE A 24 30.56 44.13 4.48
CA ILE A 24 30.95 42.83 3.93
C ILE A 24 29.68 41.98 3.85
N GLY A 25 29.08 41.95 2.67
CA GLY A 25 27.93 41.10 2.40
C GLY A 25 28.34 39.65 2.52
N MET A 26 28.03 39.01 3.65
CA MET A 26 28.19 37.57 3.80
C MET A 26 27.45 36.88 2.66
N ALA A 27 28.20 36.15 1.83
CA ALA A 27 27.63 35.38 0.74
C ALA A 27 26.53 34.46 1.28
N LYS A 28 25.34 34.49 0.68
CA LYS A 28 24.24 33.59 1.05
C LYS A 28 24.67 32.14 0.75
N LYS A 29 25.14 31.43 1.78
CA LYS A 29 25.28 29.97 1.78
C LYS A 29 23.93 29.39 1.36
N SER A 30 23.86 28.81 0.17
CA SER A 30 22.62 28.25 -0.36
C SER A 30 22.40 26.89 0.29
N TYR A 31 21.30 26.76 1.03
CA TYR A 31 20.94 25.53 1.72
C TYR A 31 19.94 24.74 0.89
N ASP A 32 20.22 23.46 0.65
CA ASP A 32 19.20 22.52 0.16
C ASP A 32 18.22 22.20 1.30
N TRP A 33 17.16 23.01 1.38
CA TRP A 33 16.11 22.85 2.38
C TRP A 33 15.34 21.53 2.23
N GLY A 34 15.36 20.88 1.06
CA GLY A 34 14.74 19.56 0.87
C GLY A 34 15.53 18.46 1.55
N ALA A 35 16.84 18.37 1.27
CA ALA A 35 17.73 17.43 1.94
C ALA A 35 17.78 17.67 3.46
N ILE A 36 17.89 18.93 3.89
CA ILE A 36 17.88 19.32 5.30
C ILE A 36 16.56 18.93 5.98
N LYS A 37 15.41 19.09 5.32
CA LYS A 37 14.11 18.66 5.84
C LYS A 37 14.07 17.15 6.07
N VAL A 38 14.49 16.36 5.08
CA VAL A 38 14.51 14.88 5.18
C VAL A 38 15.44 14.43 6.32
N GLN A 39 16.64 15.00 6.42
CA GLN A 39 17.57 14.68 7.50
C GLN A 39 17.02 15.10 8.88
N PHE A 40 16.43 16.29 8.99
CA PHE A 40 15.82 16.76 10.22
C PHE A 40 14.69 15.84 10.68
N ILE A 41 13.76 15.51 9.78
CA ILE A 41 12.58 14.69 10.10
C ILE A 41 12.98 13.27 10.51
N ASN A 42 14.03 12.68 9.92
CA ASN A 42 14.51 11.36 10.31
C ASN A 42 15.48 11.35 11.52
N SER A 43 15.83 12.51 12.08
CA SER A 43 16.71 12.62 13.25
C SER A 43 15.95 12.73 14.57
N SER A 44 16.53 12.21 15.64
CA SER A 44 16.05 12.41 17.03
C SER A 44 16.46 13.76 17.64
N LEU A 45 17.34 14.50 16.97
CA LEU A 45 17.95 15.75 17.45
C LEU A 45 16.93 16.87 17.62
N SER A 46 17.12 17.71 18.64
CA SER A 46 16.38 18.97 18.77
C SER A 46 16.78 19.95 17.66
N THR A 47 15.93 20.97 17.43
CA THR A 47 16.22 22.04 16.45
C THR A 47 17.48 22.83 16.78
N ARG A 48 18.00 22.79 18.01
CA ARG A 48 19.28 23.43 18.37
C ARG A 48 20.47 22.54 17.99
N GLU A 49 20.48 21.30 18.46
CA GLU A 49 21.56 20.35 18.18
C GLU A 49 21.69 20.09 16.66
N PHE A 50 20.56 19.96 15.95
CA PHE A 50 20.56 19.80 14.50
C PHE A 50 21.12 21.04 13.78
N ALA A 51 20.84 22.25 14.27
CA ALA A 51 21.37 23.48 13.69
C ALA A 51 22.90 23.59 13.87
N GLU A 52 23.39 23.25 15.06
CA GLU A 52 24.82 23.22 15.40
C GLU A 52 25.57 22.16 14.60
N GLN A 53 25.05 20.93 14.51
CA GLN A 53 25.68 19.83 13.77
C GLN A 53 25.76 20.06 12.25
N ASN A 54 24.85 20.84 11.67
CA ASN A 54 24.78 21.09 10.22
C ASN A 54 25.34 22.46 9.80
N ASP A 55 25.93 23.24 10.71
CA ASP A 55 26.40 24.60 10.48
C ASP A 55 25.31 25.49 9.81
N ILE A 56 24.13 25.51 10.45
CA ILE A 56 22.96 26.30 10.06
C ILE A 56 22.66 27.28 11.21
N PRO A 57 22.52 28.60 10.96
CA PRO A 57 22.09 29.55 11.98
C PRO A 57 20.74 29.16 12.59
N PHE A 58 20.70 28.93 13.91
CA PHE A 58 19.53 28.41 14.63
C PHE A 58 18.24 29.19 14.35
N GLY A 59 18.29 30.53 14.27
CA GLY A 59 17.12 31.35 13.94
C GLY A 59 16.55 31.07 12.55
N THR A 60 17.41 30.75 11.57
CA THR A 60 17.01 30.39 10.20
C THR A 60 16.33 29.02 10.19
N LEU A 61 16.94 28.01 10.83
CA LEU A 61 16.35 26.66 10.91
C LEU A 61 15.04 26.68 11.69
N LYS A 62 14.99 27.33 12.86
CA LYS A 62 13.78 27.47 13.68
C LYS A 62 12.62 28.07 12.87
N ARG A 63 12.87 29.15 12.12
CA ARG A 63 11.84 29.77 11.26
C ARG A 63 11.34 28.82 10.17
N LYS A 64 12.21 27.98 9.60
CA LYS A 64 11.84 26.96 8.61
C LYS A 64 11.00 25.84 9.25
N VAL A 65 11.52 25.21 10.31
CA VAL A 65 10.85 24.15 11.08
C VAL A 65 9.45 24.57 11.54
N SER A 66 9.28 25.79 12.05
CA SER A 66 7.96 26.29 12.48
C SER A 66 7.04 26.67 11.33
N LYS A 67 7.54 27.27 10.23
CA LYS A 67 6.68 27.67 9.10
C LYS A 67 6.14 26.47 8.32
N GLU A 68 6.93 25.39 8.24
CA GLU A 68 6.62 24.19 7.46
C GLU A 68 6.25 22.98 8.32
N LEU A 69 6.04 23.19 9.64
CA LEU A 69 5.53 22.19 10.59
C LEU A 69 6.35 20.89 10.67
N TRP A 70 7.67 20.96 10.47
CA TRP A 70 8.53 19.77 10.38
C TRP A 70 8.55 18.91 11.67
N LEU A 71 8.19 19.48 12.83
CA LEU A 71 8.04 18.72 14.08
C LEU A 71 6.77 17.85 14.09
N GLU A 72 5.68 18.34 13.52
CA GLU A 72 4.43 17.58 13.37
C GLU A 72 4.63 16.44 12.35
N GLU A 73 5.30 16.75 11.23
CA GLU A 73 5.68 15.77 10.22
C GLU A 73 6.60 14.68 10.81
N ARG A 74 7.58 15.05 11.63
CA ARG A 74 8.43 14.11 12.40
C ARG A 74 7.59 13.23 13.33
N SER A 75 6.65 13.78 14.10
CA SER A 75 5.78 12.95 14.96
C SER A 75 4.86 12.01 14.18
N ASN A 76 4.46 12.40 12.96
CA ASN A 76 3.56 11.63 12.12
C ASN A 76 4.27 10.55 11.28
N ILE A 77 5.59 10.61 11.07
CA ILE A 77 6.34 9.58 10.33
C ILE A 77 6.15 8.19 10.95
N ALA A 78 6.32 8.04 12.27
CA ALA A 78 6.21 6.74 12.93
C ALA A 78 4.83 6.07 12.72
N PRO A 79 3.68 6.71 13.02
CA PRO A 79 2.37 6.11 12.73
C PRO A 79 2.11 5.92 11.23
N MET A 80 2.56 6.82 10.35
CA MET A 80 2.43 6.64 8.90
C MET A 80 3.22 5.42 8.37
N VAL A 81 4.42 5.19 8.89
CA VAL A 81 5.24 4.02 8.53
C VAL A 81 4.57 2.75 9.03
N ILE A 82 4.09 2.72 10.27
CA ILE A 82 3.35 1.58 10.83
C ILE A 82 2.10 1.28 9.99
N GLN A 83 1.28 2.29 9.69
CA GLN A 83 0.08 2.14 8.86
C GLN A 83 0.42 1.55 7.49
N ARG A 84 1.37 2.14 6.75
CA ARG A 84 1.78 1.64 5.43
C ARG A 84 2.41 0.24 5.48
N SER A 85 3.09 -0.11 6.56
CA SER A 85 3.59 -1.47 6.77
C SER A 85 2.44 -2.45 6.97
N VAL A 86 1.39 -2.10 7.72
CA VAL A 86 0.19 -2.93 7.90
C VAL A 86 -0.57 -3.08 6.58
N GLU A 87 -0.80 -2.00 5.84
CA GLU A 87 -1.42 -2.01 4.51
C GLU A 87 -0.68 -2.98 3.57
N LYS A 88 0.65 -2.82 3.45
CA LYS A 88 1.48 -3.72 2.62
C LYS A 88 1.48 -5.18 3.08
N ILE A 89 1.38 -5.45 4.38
CA ILE A 89 1.26 -6.82 4.91
C ILE A 89 -0.09 -7.43 4.54
N ILE A 90 -1.17 -6.63 4.54
CA ILE A 90 -2.50 -7.08 4.11
C ILE A 90 -2.49 -7.38 2.62
N ASP A 91 -1.98 -6.47 1.78
CA ASP A 91 -1.90 -6.65 0.33
C ASP A 91 -1.12 -7.93 -0.03
N ASN A 92 0.08 -8.11 0.55
CA ASN A 92 0.90 -9.30 0.35
C ASN A 92 0.14 -10.59 0.72
N ARG A 93 -0.62 -10.60 1.83
CA ARG A 93 -1.42 -11.76 2.26
C ARG A 93 -2.59 -12.05 1.33
N VAL A 94 -3.23 -11.01 0.79
CA VAL A 94 -4.30 -11.15 -0.20
C VAL A 94 -3.76 -11.74 -1.50
N ASP A 95 -2.58 -11.31 -1.96
CA ASP A 95 -1.90 -11.86 -3.12
C ASP A 95 -1.47 -13.33 -2.90
N GLU A 96 -0.85 -13.63 -1.76
CA GLU A 96 -0.46 -14.99 -1.37
C GLU A 96 -1.66 -15.94 -1.31
N LEU A 97 -2.76 -15.53 -0.67
CA LEU A 97 -4.00 -16.30 -0.59
C LEU A 97 -4.62 -16.50 -1.99
N THR A 98 -4.67 -15.45 -2.80
CA THR A 98 -5.19 -15.51 -4.18
C THR A 98 -4.36 -16.44 -5.05
N LYS A 99 -3.03 -16.46 -4.86
CA LYS A 99 -2.12 -17.39 -5.56
C LYS A 99 -2.33 -18.83 -5.09
N PHE A 100 -2.38 -19.06 -3.77
CA PHE A 100 -2.61 -20.37 -3.18
C PHE A 100 -3.93 -20.99 -3.67
N GLU A 101 -5.01 -20.20 -3.71
CA GLU A 101 -6.31 -20.67 -4.19
C GLU A 101 -6.27 -21.02 -5.69
N LYS A 102 -5.60 -20.20 -6.52
CA LYS A 102 -5.37 -20.53 -7.94
C LYS A 102 -4.54 -21.80 -8.14
N GLU A 103 -3.63 -22.13 -7.22
CA GLU A 103 -2.83 -23.36 -7.25
C GLU A 103 -3.65 -24.58 -6.79
N ASN A 104 -4.49 -24.44 -5.75
CA ASN A 104 -5.45 -25.45 -5.33
C ASN A 104 -6.47 -25.79 -6.42
N LEU A 105 -7.10 -24.79 -7.03
CA LEU A 105 -8.06 -24.99 -8.13
C LEU A 105 -7.43 -25.75 -9.31
N LYS A 106 -6.15 -25.48 -9.63
CA LYS A 106 -5.38 -26.24 -10.63
C LYS A 106 -5.11 -27.68 -10.19
N ALA A 107 -4.80 -27.91 -8.91
CA ALA A 107 -4.59 -29.25 -8.37
C ALA A 107 -5.89 -30.08 -8.38
N ILE A 108 -7.01 -29.48 -7.98
CA ILE A 108 -8.35 -30.08 -8.03
C ILE A 108 -8.71 -30.43 -9.48
N SER A 109 -8.54 -29.51 -10.43
CA SER A 109 -8.80 -29.78 -11.86
C SER A 109 -7.97 -30.96 -12.40
N LYS A 110 -6.67 -31.05 -12.03
CA LYS A 110 -5.83 -32.21 -12.40
C LYS A 110 -6.32 -33.52 -11.77
N ALA A 111 -6.73 -33.48 -10.50
CA ALA A 111 -7.28 -34.66 -9.81
C ALA A 111 -8.61 -35.11 -10.43
N GLN A 112 -9.50 -34.16 -10.75
CA GLN A 112 -10.77 -34.38 -11.42
C GLN A 112 -10.57 -35.06 -12.79
N ASN A 113 -9.68 -34.52 -13.63
CA ASN A 113 -9.36 -35.12 -14.94
C ASN A 113 -8.82 -36.56 -14.80
N LYS A 114 -8.02 -36.84 -13.77
CA LYS A 114 -7.51 -38.19 -13.49
C LYS A 114 -8.63 -39.15 -13.06
N VAL A 115 -9.58 -38.68 -12.25
CA VAL A 115 -10.76 -39.48 -11.84
C VAL A 115 -11.69 -39.74 -13.02
N ILE A 116 -11.87 -38.78 -13.93
CA ILE A 116 -12.64 -38.96 -15.17
C ILE A 116 -11.98 -40.05 -16.06
N GLY A 117 -10.68 -39.97 -16.30
CA GLY A 117 -9.97 -41.01 -17.07
C GLY A 117 -9.94 -42.38 -16.38
N MET A 118 -10.10 -42.44 -15.05
CA MET A 118 -10.32 -43.70 -14.32
C MET A 118 -11.74 -44.24 -14.50
N LEU A 119 -12.76 -43.38 -14.53
CA LEU A 119 -14.16 -43.75 -14.78
C LEU A 119 -14.36 -44.35 -16.17
N GLU A 120 -13.71 -43.80 -17.20
CA GLU A 120 -13.77 -44.29 -18.58
C GLU A 120 -13.27 -45.74 -18.74
N MET A 121 -12.38 -46.18 -17.84
CA MET A 121 -11.76 -47.51 -17.83
C MET A 121 -12.41 -48.47 -16.81
N CYS A 122 -13.54 -48.10 -16.23
CA CYS A 122 -14.08 -48.72 -15.02
C CYS A 122 -15.24 -49.68 -15.32
N GLU A 123 -15.03 -50.98 -15.09
CA GLU A 123 -16.03 -52.02 -15.39
C GLU A 123 -16.93 -52.39 -14.20
N LYS A 124 -16.53 -52.06 -12.96
CA LYS A 124 -17.27 -52.50 -11.74
C LYS A 124 -18.14 -51.37 -11.15
N PRO A 125 -19.43 -51.61 -10.87
CA PRO A 125 -20.33 -50.61 -10.29
C PRO A 125 -19.83 -49.96 -8.99
N ASN A 126 -19.16 -50.73 -8.11
CA ASN A 126 -18.60 -50.21 -6.86
C ASN A 126 -17.44 -49.22 -7.08
N GLU A 127 -16.62 -49.46 -8.11
CA GLU A 127 -15.49 -48.60 -8.47
C GLU A 127 -16.02 -47.31 -9.13
N ILE A 128 -17.04 -47.42 -10.00
CA ILE A 128 -17.78 -46.28 -10.57
C ILE A 128 -18.40 -45.41 -9.46
N LYS A 129 -19.06 -46.02 -8.47
CA LYS A 129 -19.66 -45.31 -7.33
C LYS A 129 -18.62 -44.52 -6.54
N ALA A 130 -17.48 -45.15 -6.19
CA ALA A 130 -16.42 -44.50 -5.43
C ALA A 130 -15.80 -43.29 -6.17
N LEU A 131 -15.51 -43.46 -7.47
CA LEU A 131 -14.96 -42.38 -8.31
C LEU A 131 -15.99 -41.25 -8.52
N SER A 132 -17.27 -41.58 -8.65
CA SER A 132 -18.34 -40.57 -8.79
C SER A 132 -18.53 -39.74 -7.52
N SER A 133 -18.44 -40.36 -6.32
CA SER A 133 -18.43 -39.63 -5.05
C SER A 133 -17.25 -38.66 -4.95
N ALA A 134 -16.04 -39.07 -5.38
CA ALA A 134 -14.88 -38.20 -5.41
C ALA A 134 -15.06 -36.98 -6.33
N LEU A 135 -15.72 -37.13 -7.49
CA LEU A 135 -16.07 -36.00 -8.36
C LEU A 135 -17.03 -35.01 -7.69
N VAL A 136 -18.04 -35.51 -6.99
CA VAL A 136 -19.01 -34.68 -6.23
C VAL A 136 -18.28 -33.87 -5.14
N ASP A 137 -17.32 -34.46 -4.45
CA ASP A 137 -16.57 -33.76 -3.41
C ASP A 137 -15.60 -32.72 -4.01
N PHE A 138 -14.92 -33.01 -5.13
CA PHE A 138 -14.17 -31.98 -5.87
C PHE A 138 -15.06 -30.82 -6.32
N GLN A 139 -16.29 -31.10 -6.80
CA GLN A 139 -17.25 -30.07 -7.21
C GLN A 139 -17.66 -29.17 -6.02
N LYS A 140 -17.87 -29.73 -4.83
CA LYS A 140 -18.16 -28.95 -3.60
C LYS A 140 -17.01 -28.01 -3.25
N VAL A 141 -15.77 -28.53 -3.21
CA VAL A 141 -14.58 -27.71 -2.91
C VAL A 141 -14.40 -26.60 -3.95
N TYR A 142 -14.58 -26.91 -5.23
CA TYR A 142 -14.50 -25.93 -6.32
C TYR A 142 -15.56 -24.83 -6.22
N ARG A 143 -16.78 -25.15 -5.74
CA ARG A 143 -17.84 -24.15 -5.48
C ARG A 143 -17.48 -23.24 -4.29
N LEU A 144 -17.00 -23.81 -3.17
CA LEU A 144 -16.55 -23.03 -2.00
C LEU A 144 -15.44 -22.04 -2.36
N ALA A 145 -14.41 -22.53 -3.07
CA ALA A 145 -13.25 -21.75 -3.48
C ALA A 145 -13.61 -20.54 -4.36
N LEU A 146 -14.70 -20.63 -5.13
CA LEU A 146 -15.22 -19.54 -5.96
C LEU A 146 -16.28 -18.68 -5.26
N GLY A 147 -16.54 -18.89 -3.96
CA GLY A 147 -17.55 -18.16 -3.19
C GLY A 147 -19.00 -18.52 -3.56
N ALA A 148 -19.21 -19.62 -4.29
CA ALA A 148 -20.54 -20.13 -4.61
C ALA A 148 -21.05 -21.03 -3.46
N SER A 149 -22.33 -20.90 -3.10
CA SER A 149 -22.90 -21.74 -2.05
C SER A 149 -22.81 -23.23 -2.40
N THR A 150 -22.38 -24.04 -1.44
CA THR A 150 -22.46 -25.51 -1.46
C THR A 150 -23.77 -26.06 -0.93
N GLU A 151 -24.64 -25.20 -0.36
CA GLU A 151 -26.00 -25.61 -0.06
C GLU A 151 -26.73 -25.82 -1.37
N ASN A 152 -26.88 -27.09 -1.75
CA ASN A 152 -27.99 -27.46 -2.61
C ASN A 152 -29.28 -27.12 -1.85
N GLN A 153 -30.04 -26.11 -2.30
CA GLN A 153 -31.46 -25.97 -1.95
C GLN A 153 -32.33 -27.07 -2.62
N ALA A 154 -31.75 -28.26 -2.73
CA ALA A 154 -32.26 -29.47 -3.33
C ALA A 154 -31.43 -30.65 -2.76
N THR A 155 -31.41 -30.76 -1.43
CA THR A 155 -31.11 -32.04 -0.76
C THR A 155 -32.30 -32.97 -0.94
N GLN A 156 -32.47 -33.50 -2.15
CA GLN A 156 -32.97 -34.85 -2.28
C GLN A 156 -31.87 -35.76 -1.75
N GLU A 157 -32.18 -36.48 -0.68
CA GLU A 157 -31.20 -37.20 0.13
C GLU A 157 -30.64 -38.42 -0.63
N VAL A 158 -29.57 -39.01 -0.08
CA VAL A 158 -28.93 -40.23 -0.64
C VAL A 158 -29.91 -41.43 -0.72
N THR A 159 -31.04 -41.35 -0.01
CA THR A 159 -32.20 -42.23 -0.13
C THR A 159 -32.77 -42.29 -1.56
N ASP A 160 -32.80 -41.18 -2.31
CA ASP A 160 -33.32 -41.18 -3.70
C ASP A 160 -32.39 -41.95 -4.66
N PHE A 161 -31.08 -41.92 -4.44
CA PHE A 161 -30.13 -42.72 -5.22
C PHE A 161 -30.22 -44.22 -4.88
N ASN A 162 -30.39 -44.56 -3.60
CA ASN A 162 -30.60 -45.95 -3.21
C ASN A 162 -31.95 -46.48 -3.72
N SER A 163 -33.02 -45.67 -3.66
CA SER A 163 -34.33 -46.02 -4.21
C SER A 163 -34.30 -46.15 -5.74
N TRP A 164 -33.47 -45.37 -6.43
CA TRP A 164 -33.21 -45.52 -7.87
C TRP A 164 -32.48 -46.83 -8.19
N LEU A 165 -31.46 -47.21 -7.40
CA LEU A 165 -30.78 -48.51 -7.54
C LEU A 165 -31.75 -49.69 -7.31
N GLU A 166 -32.56 -49.65 -6.26
CA GLU A 166 -33.59 -50.67 -5.99
C GLU A 166 -34.60 -50.78 -7.14
N LYS A 167 -34.99 -49.66 -7.78
CA LYS A 167 -35.89 -49.69 -8.95
C LYS A 167 -35.25 -50.33 -10.17
N ILE A 168 -33.93 -50.24 -10.33
CA ILE A 168 -33.19 -50.94 -11.39
C ILE A 168 -33.10 -52.43 -11.08
N GLU A 169 -32.73 -52.82 -9.86
CA GLU A 169 -32.63 -54.24 -9.46
C GLU A 169 -33.99 -54.96 -9.52
N ASN A 170 -35.09 -54.25 -9.21
CA ASN A 170 -36.45 -54.76 -9.34
C ASN A 170 -37.06 -54.64 -10.76
N GLY A 171 -36.28 -54.18 -11.76
CA GLY A 171 -36.71 -54.12 -13.16
C GLY A 171 -37.83 -53.11 -13.47
N GLN A 172 -38.01 -52.08 -12.62
CA GLN A 172 -39.13 -51.13 -12.71
C GLN A 172 -38.85 -49.90 -13.57
N ILE A 173 -37.67 -49.78 -14.21
CA ILE A 173 -37.33 -48.69 -15.11
C ILE A 173 -37.35 -49.21 -16.56
N GLY A 174 -38.55 -49.27 -17.14
CA GLY A 174 -38.78 -49.73 -18.52
C GLY A 174 -40.25 -49.62 -18.94
N GLY A 175 -40.59 -48.50 -19.59
CA GLY A 175 -41.93 -48.18 -20.08
C GLY A 175 -42.12 -46.66 -20.11
N ASP A 176 -42.57 -46.12 -21.24
CA ASP A 176 -42.74 -44.68 -21.52
C ASP A 176 -43.78 -43.98 -20.61
#